data_AF-A0A3B9MP58-F1
#
_entry.id   AF-A0A3B9MP58-F1
#
_cell.length_a   1.000
_cell.length_b   1.000
_cell.length_c   1.000
_cell.angle_alpha   90.00
_cell.angle_beta   90.00
_cell.angle_gamma   90.00
#
_symmetry.space_group_name_H-M   'P 1'
#
loop_
_entity.id
_entity.type
_entity.pdbx_description
1 polymer ?
#
loop_
_entity_poly.entity_id
_entity_poly.type
_entity_poly.pdbx_seq_one_letter_code
_entity_poly.pdbx_strand_id
1 'polypeptide(L)'
;MTGKYFGRIVYAGLLCFVALSLTTSAFGQGRGGGGGRGSAGGAGNAGGPPAGVGVDRGLGTASTRSNGRSDTGLGTASDRSNGRSDEGLNRARLASDNLNRADQDLRDHPGIANTLHVNANDLRAGYQAALAINPNLKFGQYVAATRLAQNLGTRFPNVTRDAILAGLASGDSLGKTLQNLGLSSQEANAAKKQAEREIKQGRR
;
A
#
# COMPACT_ATOMS: atom_id res chain seq x y z
N MET A 1 25.71 12.32 39.16
CA MET A 1 26.47 12.00 37.93
C MET A 1 26.27 10.52 37.64
N THR A 2 25.93 10.18 36.38
CA THR A 2 25.94 8.85 35.69
C THR A 2 24.58 8.44 35.14
N GLY A 3 24.37 8.75 33.85
CA GLY A 3 23.24 8.25 33.07
C GLY A 3 23.37 8.54 31.57
N LYS A 4 24.60 8.66 31.04
CA LYS A 4 24.87 9.09 29.65
C LYS A 4 25.35 7.98 28.71
N TYR A 5 25.31 6.71 29.13
CA TYR A 5 25.90 5.62 28.33
C TYR A 5 24.91 4.58 27.78
N PHE A 6 23.64 4.58 28.21
CA PHE A 6 22.68 3.59 27.74
C PHE A 6 22.16 3.85 26.31
N GLY A 7 22.20 5.10 25.84
CA GLY A 7 21.70 5.47 24.51
C GLY A 7 22.65 5.15 23.35
N ARG A 8 23.92 4.81 23.61
CA ARG A 8 24.92 4.61 22.55
C ARG A 8 24.98 3.17 22.01
N ILE A 9 24.52 2.19 22.79
CA ILE A 9 24.59 0.77 22.40
C ILE A 9 23.49 0.44 21.37
N VAL A 10 22.33 1.11 21.43
CA VAL A 10 21.22 0.87 20.49
C VAL A 10 21.53 1.40 19.08
N TYR A 11 22.36 2.44 18.95
CA TYR A 11 22.75 2.99 17.64
C TYR A 11 23.75 2.12 16.86
N ALA A 12 24.43 1.17 17.50
CA ALA A 12 25.38 0.30 16.81
C ALA A 12 24.70 -0.86 16.06
N GLY A 13 23.49 -1.27 16.46
CA GLY A 13 22.76 -2.38 15.83
C GLY A 13 22.00 -1.99 14.55
N LEU A 14 21.60 -0.73 14.40
CA LEU A 14 20.78 -0.27 13.28
C LEU A 14 21.59 0.30 12.10
N LEU A 15 22.92 0.29 12.20
CA LEU A 15 23.85 0.78 11.17
C LEU A 15 24.32 -0.32 10.20
N CYS A 16 23.87 -1.57 10.36
CA CYS A 16 24.29 -2.70 9.51
C CYS A 16 23.31 -3.09 8.39
N PHE A 17 22.18 -2.41 8.21
CA PHE A 17 21.22 -2.71 7.12
C PHE A 17 21.20 -1.67 5.98
N VAL A 18 22.23 -0.83 5.87
CA VAL A 18 22.33 0.22 4.83
C VAL A 18 23.25 -0.20 3.66
N ALA A 19 23.86 -1.38 3.70
CA ALA A 19 24.68 -1.88 2.60
C ALA A 19 23.95 -3.00 1.84
N LEU A 20 23.11 -2.64 0.86
CA LEU A 20 22.81 -3.44 -0.35
C LEU A 20 21.87 -2.67 -1.29
N SER A 21 22.42 -1.68 -1.99
CA SER A 21 21.82 -1.08 -3.17
C SER A 21 22.84 -1.11 -4.31
N LEU A 22 22.76 -2.13 -5.17
CA LEU A 22 23.44 -2.16 -6.47
C LEU A 22 22.55 -2.91 -7.49
N THR A 23 21.80 -2.11 -8.24
CA THR A 23 21.45 -2.25 -9.67
C THR A 23 21.40 -3.65 -10.31
N THR A 24 20.24 -4.06 -10.81
CA THR A 24 20.12 -4.52 -12.22
C THR A 24 18.68 -4.40 -12.72
N SER A 25 18.42 -3.43 -13.60
CA SER A 25 17.27 -3.47 -14.52
C SER A 25 17.66 -4.31 -15.72
N ALA A 26 17.03 -5.48 -15.88
CA ALA A 26 17.13 -6.29 -17.09
C ALA A 26 15.73 -6.63 -17.58
N PHE A 27 15.28 -5.87 -18.59
CA PHE A 27 14.20 -6.29 -19.48
C PHE A 27 14.68 -7.51 -20.26
N GLY A 28 14.08 -8.67 -20.00
CA GLY A 28 14.27 -9.90 -20.76
C GLY A 28 13.00 -10.27 -21.50
N GLN A 29 12.91 -9.86 -22.76
CA GLN A 29 11.91 -10.31 -23.74
C GLN A 29 12.24 -11.76 -24.13
N GLY A 30 11.47 -12.72 -23.59
CA GLY A 30 11.61 -14.16 -23.88
C GLY A 30 10.41 -14.69 -24.66
N ARG A 31 10.65 -14.92 -25.96
CA ARG A 31 9.75 -15.54 -26.94
C ARG A 31 9.90 -17.06 -26.85
N GLY A 32 8.79 -17.79 -26.76
CA GLY A 32 8.69 -19.25 -26.93
C GLY A 32 7.25 -19.66 -26.63
N GLY A 33 6.40 -19.94 -27.64
CA GLY A 33 6.50 -21.12 -28.49
C GLY A 33 6.03 -22.30 -27.62
N GLY A 34 4.77 -22.72 -27.65
CA GLY A 34 4.02 -23.19 -28.80
C GLY A 34 3.52 -24.58 -28.42
N GLY A 35 2.24 -24.86 -28.62
CA GLY A 35 1.68 -26.14 -28.20
C GLY A 35 0.18 -26.24 -28.29
N GLY A 36 -0.42 -25.70 -29.36
CA GLY A 36 -1.75 -26.10 -29.75
C GLY A 36 -1.75 -27.57 -30.17
N ARG A 37 -2.57 -28.38 -29.49
CA ARG A 37 -3.21 -29.58 -30.04
C ARG A 37 -4.66 -29.45 -29.58
N GLY A 38 -5.63 -29.20 -30.44
CA GLY A 38 -5.82 -29.81 -31.74
C GLY A 38 -7.13 -30.58 -31.63
N SER A 39 -8.23 -29.86 -31.83
CA SER A 39 -9.56 -30.44 -32.00
C SER A 39 -9.71 -30.85 -33.47
N ALA A 40 -9.78 -32.16 -33.71
CA ALA A 40 -10.28 -32.88 -34.89
C ALA A 40 -9.82 -34.33 -34.68
N GLY A 41 -10.67 -35.34 -34.49
CA GLY A 41 -11.76 -35.75 -35.38
C GLY A 41 -11.28 -36.96 -36.19
N GLY A 42 -11.76 -38.17 -35.88
CA GLY A 42 -11.69 -39.31 -36.80
C GLY A 42 -11.26 -40.67 -36.22
N ALA A 43 -12.26 -41.51 -35.95
CA ALA A 43 -12.32 -42.96 -36.20
C ALA A 43 -11.29 -43.93 -35.55
N GLY A 44 -11.81 -44.79 -34.66
CA GLY A 44 -11.16 -46.04 -34.22
C GLY A 44 -11.88 -46.70 -33.04
N ASN A 45 -12.78 -47.64 -33.33
CA ASN A 45 -13.52 -48.50 -32.40
C ASN A 45 -12.72 -49.00 -31.19
N ALA A 46 -13.30 -48.90 -29.98
CA ALA A 46 -13.69 -50.05 -29.15
C ALA A 46 -14.06 -49.59 -27.71
N GLY A 47 -15.29 -49.90 -27.27
CA GLY A 47 -15.65 -49.94 -25.85
C GLY A 47 -16.29 -48.67 -25.29
N GLY A 48 -17.48 -48.31 -25.78
CA GLY A 48 -18.33 -47.34 -25.08
C GLY A 48 -18.75 -47.90 -23.70
N PRO A 49 -18.70 -47.10 -22.62
CA PRO A 49 -19.24 -47.53 -21.33
C PRO A 49 -20.77 -47.72 -21.43
N PRO A 50 -21.34 -48.66 -20.65
CA PRO A 50 -22.73 -49.07 -20.79
C PRO A 50 -23.69 -47.89 -20.59
N ALA A 51 -24.72 -47.83 -21.44
CA ALA A 51 -25.84 -46.91 -21.30
C ALA A 51 -26.59 -47.20 -20.00
N GLY A 52 -26.60 -46.23 -19.08
CA GLY A 52 -27.37 -46.34 -17.84
C GLY A 52 -26.87 -45.53 -16.65
N VAL A 53 -25.66 -44.96 -16.71
CA VAL A 53 -25.14 -44.14 -15.60
C VAL A 53 -25.30 -42.67 -15.95
N GLY A 54 -26.35 -42.06 -15.40
CA GLY A 54 -26.48 -40.60 -15.40
C GLY A 54 -25.20 -39.99 -14.83
N VAL A 55 -24.59 -39.08 -15.57
CA VAL A 55 -23.53 -38.22 -15.01
C VAL A 55 -24.20 -37.25 -14.04
N ASP A 56 -24.43 -37.73 -12.81
CA ASP A 56 -24.69 -36.86 -11.68
C ASP A 56 -23.53 -35.88 -11.61
N ARG A 57 -23.87 -34.59 -11.74
CA ARG A 57 -22.93 -33.48 -11.91
C ARG A 57 -22.20 -33.14 -10.60
N GLY A 58 -21.82 -34.15 -9.82
CA GLY A 58 -20.81 -34.14 -8.76
C GLY A 58 -21.06 -33.23 -7.56
N LEU A 59 -22.16 -32.50 -7.50
CA LEU A 59 -22.40 -31.54 -6.41
C LEU A 59 -22.97 -32.20 -5.14
N GLY A 60 -23.57 -33.38 -5.23
CA GLY A 60 -24.21 -34.06 -4.08
C GLY A 60 -23.35 -35.08 -3.33
N THR A 61 -22.28 -35.60 -3.94
CA THR A 61 -21.49 -36.73 -3.37
C THR A 61 -20.04 -36.39 -3.05
N ALA A 62 -19.62 -35.13 -3.28
CA ALA A 62 -18.24 -34.70 -3.07
C ALA A 62 -17.82 -34.77 -1.60
N SER A 63 -18.72 -34.40 -0.67
CA SER A 63 -18.49 -34.46 0.79
C SER A 63 -18.37 -35.89 1.32
N THR A 64 -19.14 -36.82 0.75
CA THR A 64 -19.14 -38.23 1.15
C THR A 64 -17.89 -38.97 0.66
N ARG A 65 -17.40 -38.63 -0.54
CA ARG A 65 -16.18 -39.25 -1.12
C ARG A 65 -14.89 -38.70 -0.54
N SER A 66 -14.91 -37.49 0.01
CA SER A 66 -13.73 -36.84 0.60
C SER A 66 -13.54 -37.17 2.09
N ASN A 67 -14.47 -37.87 2.75
CA ASN A 67 -14.47 -38.09 4.21
C ASN A 67 -14.26 -36.77 4.99
N GLY A 68 -14.84 -35.67 4.51
CA GLY A 68 -14.66 -34.33 5.10
C GLY A 68 -13.28 -33.69 4.89
N ARG A 69 -12.36 -34.33 4.14
CA ARG A 69 -11.01 -33.78 3.87
C ARG A 69 -11.02 -32.49 3.07
N SER A 70 -12.03 -32.28 2.21
CA SER A 70 -12.23 -31.04 1.46
C SER A 70 -12.62 -29.87 2.38
N ASP A 71 -13.51 -30.11 3.34
CA ASP A 71 -13.95 -29.11 4.31
C ASP A 71 -12.85 -28.85 5.35
N THR A 72 -12.15 -29.90 5.76
CA THR A 72 -10.98 -29.80 6.63
C THR A 72 -9.87 -29.00 5.94
N GLY A 73 -9.62 -29.20 4.64
CA GLY A 73 -8.63 -28.46 3.87
C GLY A 73 -8.98 -26.97 3.70
N LEU A 74 -10.26 -26.65 3.47
CA LEU A 74 -10.76 -25.26 3.39
C LEU A 74 -10.78 -24.56 4.75
N GLY A 75 -11.24 -25.25 5.80
CA GLY A 75 -11.22 -24.76 7.18
C GLY A 75 -9.79 -24.52 7.65
N THR A 76 -8.94 -25.53 7.51
CA THR A 76 -7.51 -25.44 7.82
C THR A 76 -6.79 -24.38 6.98
N ALA A 77 -7.15 -24.18 5.71
CA ALA A 77 -6.61 -23.10 4.91
C ALA A 77 -7.08 -21.73 5.42
N SER A 78 -8.34 -21.58 5.84
CA SER A 78 -8.88 -20.34 6.44
C SER A 78 -8.21 -20.03 7.79
N ASP A 79 -8.03 -21.05 8.62
CA ASP A 79 -7.37 -20.98 9.93
C ASP A 79 -5.88 -20.67 9.79
N ARG A 80 -5.18 -21.31 8.84
CA ARG A 80 -3.74 -21.07 8.58
C ARG A 80 -3.45 -19.79 7.80
N SER A 81 -4.38 -19.33 6.98
CA SER A 81 -4.20 -18.09 6.19
C SER A 81 -4.52 -16.83 6.98
N ASN A 82 -4.92 -16.94 8.27
CA ASN A 82 -5.56 -15.84 9.01
C ASN A 82 -6.57 -15.14 8.10
N GLY A 83 -7.32 -15.95 7.36
CA GLY A 83 -7.82 -15.67 6.03
C GLY A 83 -8.35 -14.27 5.92
N ARG A 84 -7.50 -13.34 5.49
CA ARG A 84 -7.83 -11.92 5.36
C ARG A 84 -8.68 -11.44 6.56
N SER A 85 -8.09 -11.40 7.76
CA SER A 85 -8.77 -10.85 8.95
C SER A 85 -9.67 -9.67 8.57
N ASP A 86 -10.91 -9.61 9.08
CA ASP A 86 -11.88 -8.58 8.69
C ASP A 86 -11.28 -7.17 8.81
N GLU A 87 -10.41 -6.98 9.79
CA GLU A 87 -9.58 -5.80 10.00
C GLU A 87 -8.62 -5.51 8.82
N GLY A 88 -7.89 -6.52 8.35
CA GLY A 88 -7.02 -6.42 7.17
C GLY A 88 -7.78 -6.14 5.87
N LEU A 89 -8.97 -6.73 5.69
CA LEU A 89 -9.83 -6.42 4.54
C LEU A 89 -10.39 -5.01 4.60
N ASN A 90 -10.87 -4.59 5.77
CA ASN A 90 -11.39 -3.26 5.98
C ASN A 90 -10.31 -2.21 5.70
N ARG A 91 -9.09 -2.46 6.21
CA ARG A 91 -7.91 -1.64 5.94
C ARG A 91 -7.59 -1.53 4.45
N ALA A 92 -7.61 -2.65 3.72
CA ALA A 92 -7.35 -2.67 2.29
C ALA A 92 -8.44 -1.91 1.49
N ARG A 93 -9.71 -2.05 1.88
CA ARG A 93 -10.83 -1.29 1.29
C ARG A 93 -10.65 0.21 1.52
N LEU A 94 -10.37 0.62 2.75
CA LEU A 94 -10.17 2.03 3.09
C LEU A 94 -9.01 2.65 2.31
N ALA A 95 -7.87 1.96 2.21
CA ALA A 95 -6.74 2.43 1.40
C ALA A 95 -7.13 2.56 -0.09
N SER A 96 -7.89 1.60 -0.62
CA SER A 96 -8.38 1.65 -2.01
C SER A 96 -9.33 2.83 -2.25
N ASP A 97 -10.27 3.08 -1.34
CA ASP A 97 -11.18 4.22 -1.41
C ASP A 97 -10.42 5.56 -1.33
N ASN A 98 -9.40 5.62 -0.47
CA ASN A 98 -8.55 6.77 -0.34
C ASN A 98 -7.72 7.04 -1.61
N LEU A 99 -7.24 5.99 -2.30
CA LEU A 99 -6.58 6.11 -3.61
C LEU A 99 -7.55 6.61 -4.68
N ASN A 100 -8.73 6.01 -4.78
CA ASN A 100 -9.74 6.43 -5.77
C ASN A 100 -10.12 7.90 -5.60
N ARG A 101 -10.27 8.36 -4.35
CA ARG A 101 -10.52 9.79 -4.05
C ARG A 101 -9.33 10.68 -4.41
N ALA A 102 -8.10 10.21 -4.20
CA ALA A 102 -6.91 10.95 -4.58
C ALA A 102 -6.81 11.10 -6.11
N ASP A 103 -7.10 10.03 -6.85
CA ASP A 103 -7.10 10.04 -8.31
C ASP A 103 -8.17 10.99 -8.86
N GLN A 104 -9.36 10.98 -8.25
CA GLN A 104 -10.41 11.94 -8.58
C GLN A 104 -9.99 13.38 -8.26
N ASP A 105 -9.46 13.65 -7.06
CA ASP A 105 -9.00 15.00 -6.65
C ASP A 105 -7.89 15.51 -7.57
N LEU A 106 -6.94 14.66 -7.98
CA LEU A 106 -5.88 15.02 -8.92
C LEU A 106 -6.40 15.28 -10.34
N ARG A 107 -7.42 14.54 -10.77
CA ARG A 107 -8.05 14.73 -12.08
C ARG A 107 -8.85 16.04 -12.14
N ASP A 108 -9.61 16.30 -11.08
CA ASP A 108 -10.50 17.46 -10.99
C ASP A 108 -9.70 18.73 -10.64
N HIS A 109 -8.56 18.58 -9.96
CA HIS A 109 -7.69 19.68 -9.52
C HIS A 109 -6.21 19.46 -9.91
N PRO A 110 -5.86 19.53 -11.20
CA PRO A 110 -4.48 19.33 -11.66
C PRO A 110 -3.49 20.36 -11.10
N GLY A 111 -3.98 21.53 -10.67
CA GLY A 111 -3.16 22.58 -10.06
C GLY A 111 -2.50 22.18 -8.73
N ILE A 112 -3.01 21.17 -8.02
CA ILE A 112 -2.39 20.69 -6.77
C ILE A 112 -0.95 20.23 -7.02
N ALA A 113 -0.75 19.41 -8.05
CA ALA A 113 0.57 18.87 -8.38
C ALA A 113 1.54 20.00 -8.75
N ASN A 114 1.05 21.00 -9.50
CA ASN A 114 1.82 22.16 -9.91
C ASN A 114 2.31 23.00 -8.72
N THR A 115 1.48 23.19 -7.67
CA THR A 115 1.90 23.97 -6.47
C THR A 115 3.03 23.33 -5.68
N LEU A 116 3.23 22.02 -5.85
CA LEU A 116 4.27 21.25 -5.20
C LEU A 116 5.48 21.02 -6.12
N HIS A 117 5.45 21.51 -7.36
CA HIS A 117 6.45 21.23 -8.39
C HIS A 117 6.69 19.73 -8.59
N VAL A 118 5.65 18.90 -8.44
CA VAL A 118 5.71 17.45 -8.70
C VAL A 118 4.70 17.07 -9.77
N ASN A 119 4.90 15.92 -10.41
CA ASN A 119 3.91 15.35 -11.32
C ASN A 119 2.78 14.68 -10.51
N ALA A 120 1.55 14.72 -11.03
CA ALA A 120 0.40 14.00 -10.47
C ALA A 120 0.68 12.49 -10.31
N ASN A 121 1.44 11.89 -11.23
CA ASN A 121 1.83 10.48 -11.13
C ASN A 121 2.74 10.20 -9.92
N ASP A 122 3.72 11.06 -9.67
CA ASP A 122 4.64 10.91 -8.53
C ASP A 122 3.90 11.12 -7.21
N LEU A 123 2.97 12.07 -7.20
CA LEU A 123 2.15 12.38 -6.04
C LEU A 123 1.23 11.19 -5.71
N ARG A 124 0.60 10.59 -6.72
CA ARG A 124 -0.20 9.36 -6.60
C ARG A 124 0.64 8.18 -6.10
N ALA A 125 1.79 7.92 -6.71
CA ALA A 125 2.67 6.82 -6.33
C ALA A 125 3.19 6.97 -4.89
N GLY A 126 3.60 8.18 -4.50
CA GLY A 126 4.05 8.44 -3.13
C GLY A 126 2.92 8.34 -2.10
N TYR A 127 1.71 8.76 -2.46
CA TYR A 127 0.54 8.59 -1.59
C TYR A 127 0.16 7.11 -1.40
N GLN A 128 0.23 6.31 -2.47
CA GLN A 128 0.04 4.86 -2.41
C GLN A 128 1.04 4.19 -1.46
N ALA A 129 2.31 4.59 -1.52
CA ALA A 129 3.32 4.09 -0.57
C ALA A 129 2.99 4.49 0.88
N ALA A 130 2.50 5.71 1.11
CA ALA A 130 2.13 6.18 2.44
C ALA A 130 0.93 5.43 3.04
N LEU A 131 -0.04 5.03 2.21
CA LEU A 131 -1.21 4.24 2.65
C LEU A 131 -0.85 2.83 3.14
N ALA A 132 0.28 2.27 2.68
CA ALA A 132 0.76 0.99 3.19
C ALA A 132 1.14 1.06 4.69
N ILE A 133 1.55 2.23 5.16
CA ILE A 133 1.94 2.50 6.55
C ILE A 133 0.74 3.03 7.34
N ASN A 134 0.00 3.99 6.76
CA ASN A 134 -1.16 4.60 7.39
C ASN A 134 -2.38 4.57 6.45
N PRO A 135 -3.21 3.52 6.54
CA PRO A 135 -4.42 3.36 5.73
C PRO A 135 -5.46 4.47 5.93
N ASN A 136 -5.45 5.13 7.10
CA ASN A 136 -6.36 6.22 7.46
C ASN A 136 -5.87 7.58 6.94
N LEU A 137 -4.67 7.65 6.36
CA LEU A 137 -4.10 8.88 5.82
C LEU A 137 -4.99 9.40 4.70
N LYS A 138 -5.36 10.68 4.78
CA LYS A 138 -6.11 11.36 3.72
C LYS A 138 -5.17 12.00 2.72
N PHE A 139 -5.61 12.10 1.47
CA PHE A 139 -4.83 12.69 0.39
C PHE A 139 -4.38 14.11 0.71
N GLY A 140 -5.28 14.95 1.22
CA GLY A 140 -4.94 16.32 1.65
C GLY A 140 -3.89 16.39 2.76
N GLN A 141 -3.81 15.38 3.65
CA GLN A 141 -2.77 15.32 4.68
C GLN A 141 -1.40 14.98 4.07
N TYR A 142 -1.37 14.09 3.07
CA TYR A 142 -0.15 13.77 2.34
C TYR A 142 0.37 14.98 1.53
N VAL A 143 -0.53 15.68 0.83
CA VAL A 143 -0.21 16.91 0.10
C VAL A 143 0.32 17.98 1.07
N ALA A 144 -0.34 18.17 2.22
CA ALA A 144 0.11 19.09 3.26
C ALA A 144 1.49 18.72 3.82
N ALA A 145 1.73 17.45 4.13
CA ALA A 145 3.04 16.98 4.60
C ALA A 145 4.15 17.25 3.57
N THR A 146 3.86 17.00 2.29
CA THR A 146 4.80 17.28 1.18
C THR A 146 5.11 18.77 1.09
N ARG A 147 4.09 19.63 1.15
CA ARG A 147 4.28 21.09 1.10
C ARG A 147 5.06 21.62 2.30
N LEU A 148 4.74 21.13 3.49
CA LEU A 148 5.40 21.56 4.72
C LEU A 148 6.89 21.18 4.72
N ALA A 149 7.22 19.99 4.23
CA ALA A 149 8.61 19.57 4.09
C ALA A 149 9.40 20.49 3.12
N GLN A 150 8.79 20.90 2.00
CA GLN A 150 9.42 21.85 1.07
C GLN A 150 9.59 23.24 1.68
N ASN A 151 8.57 23.75 2.38
CA ASN A 151 8.58 25.10 2.95
C ASN A 151 9.52 25.21 4.16
N LEU A 152 9.60 24.16 4.97
CA LEU A 152 10.31 24.17 6.26
C LEU A 152 11.67 23.50 6.19
N GLY A 153 11.92 22.60 5.24
CA GLY A 153 13.12 21.76 5.20
C GLY A 153 14.44 22.54 5.22
N THR A 154 14.48 23.72 4.62
CA THR A 154 15.68 24.59 4.63
C THR A 154 15.99 25.15 6.03
N ARG A 155 14.97 25.44 6.83
CA ARG A 155 15.11 26.03 8.17
C ARG A 155 15.11 24.98 9.27
N PHE A 156 14.36 23.91 9.07
CA PHE A 156 14.16 22.81 10.01
C PHE A 156 14.46 21.49 9.26
N PRO A 157 15.73 21.05 9.22
CA PRO A 157 16.12 19.87 8.44
C PRO A 157 15.46 18.57 8.93
N ASN A 158 15.00 18.54 10.18
CA ASN A 158 14.26 17.41 10.76
C ASN A 158 12.80 17.33 10.26
N VAL A 159 12.28 18.40 9.66
CA VAL A 159 10.92 18.45 9.13
C VAL A 159 10.90 17.91 7.71
N THR A 160 11.03 16.59 7.62
CA THR A 160 10.91 15.85 6.36
C THR A 160 9.49 15.35 6.17
N ARG A 161 9.11 15.07 4.92
CA ARG A 161 7.81 14.47 4.61
C ARG A 161 7.61 13.18 5.41
N ASP A 162 8.63 12.33 5.44
CA ASP A 162 8.56 11.02 6.08
C ASP A 162 8.42 11.15 7.61
N ALA A 163 9.09 12.12 8.23
CA ALA A 163 8.93 12.43 9.66
C ALA A 163 7.51 12.92 9.99
N ILE A 164 6.93 13.77 9.13
CA ILE A 164 5.55 14.23 9.29
C ILE A 164 4.58 13.05 9.14
N LEU A 165 4.76 12.20 8.13
CA LEU A 165 3.91 11.03 7.90
C LEU A 165 4.01 10.03 9.05
N ALA A 166 5.19 9.84 9.64
CA ALA A 166 5.39 8.99 10.81
C ALA A 166 4.63 9.51 12.06
N GLY A 167 4.63 10.82 12.29
CA GLY A 167 3.83 11.43 13.36
C GLY A 167 2.32 11.23 13.15
N LEU A 168 1.84 11.44 11.92
CA LEU A 168 0.44 11.19 11.57
C LEU A 168 0.04 9.72 11.71
N ALA A 169 0.94 8.79 11.36
CA ALA A 169 0.73 7.35 11.54
C ALA A 169 0.67 6.96 13.03
N SER A 170 1.37 7.69 13.90
CA SER A 170 1.33 7.53 15.35
C SER A 170 0.05 8.10 16.00
N GLY A 171 -0.86 8.68 15.19
CA GLY A 171 -2.11 9.28 15.66
C GLY A 171 -1.99 10.74 16.09
N ASP A 172 -0.82 11.37 15.92
CA ASP A 172 -0.66 12.78 16.24
C ASP A 172 -1.36 13.67 15.21
N SER A 173 -1.83 14.83 15.68
CA SER A 173 -2.24 15.89 14.76
C SER A 173 -1.02 16.47 14.04
N LEU A 174 -1.23 17.06 12.88
CA LEU A 174 -0.16 17.69 12.11
C LEU A 174 0.57 18.80 12.91
N GLY A 175 -0.16 19.59 13.70
CA GLY A 175 0.44 20.62 14.55
C GLY A 175 1.27 20.05 15.71
N LYS A 176 0.83 18.94 16.32
CA LYS A 176 1.59 18.24 17.36
C LYS A 176 2.83 17.56 16.78
N THR A 177 2.70 16.96 15.60
CA THR A 177 3.81 16.37 14.86
C THR A 177 4.90 17.41 14.58
N LEU A 178 4.53 18.59 14.06
CA LEU A 178 5.50 19.67 13.81
C LEU A 178 6.17 20.17 15.10
N GLN A 179 5.44 20.23 16.22
CA GLN A 179 6.02 20.60 17.52
C GLN A 179 7.04 19.57 18.01
N ASN A 180 6.72 18.27 17.88
CA ASN A 180 7.66 17.19 18.21
C ASN A 180 8.92 17.24 17.33
N LEU A 181 8.83 17.78 16.12
CA LEU A 181 9.95 17.99 15.20
C LEU A 181 10.74 19.29 15.48
N GLY A 182 10.36 20.04 16.51
CA GLY A 182 11.12 21.19 17.01
C GLY A 182 10.53 22.56 16.68
N LEU A 183 9.33 22.65 16.10
CA LEU A 183 8.66 23.93 15.88
C LEU A 183 7.98 24.40 17.17
N SER A 184 7.96 25.71 17.39
CA SER A 184 7.03 26.28 18.37
C SER A 184 5.58 26.08 17.91
N SER A 185 4.63 26.10 18.86
CA SER A 185 3.19 26.02 18.54
C SER A 185 2.74 27.11 17.56
N GLN A 186 3.29 28.32 17.68
CA GLN A 186 2.99 29.44 16.78
C GLN A 186 3.49 29.17 15.36
N GLU A 187 4.74 28.72 15.22
CA GLU A 187 5.33 28.37 13.91
C GLU A 187 4.60 27.20 13.27
N ALA A 188 4.28 26.15 14.04
CA ALA A 188 3.54 24.99 13.56
C ALA A 188 2.16 25.40 13.01
N ASN A 189 1.45 26.28 13.73
CA ASN A 189 0.15 26.78 13.29
C ASN A 189 0.26 27.69 12.05
N ALA A 190 1.27 28.56 12.01
CA ALA A 190 1.52 29.43 10.86
C ALA A 190 1.86 28.61 9.61
N ALA A 191 2.74 27.63 9.73
CA ALA A 191 3.13 26.73 8.66
C ALA A 191 1.96 25.90 8.15
N LYS A 192 1.14 25.33 9.06
CA LYS A 192 -0.09 24.62 8.71
C LYS A 192 -1.03 25.51 7.90
N LYS A 193 -1.35 26.71 8.40
CA LYS A 193 -2.26 27.64 7.71
C LYS A 193 -1.71 28.07 6.35
N GLN A 194 -0.40 28.25 6.24
CA GLN A 194 0.22 28.58 4.96
C GLN A 194 0.07 27.43 3.95
N ALA A 195 0.42 26.21 4.33
CA ALA A 195 0.28 25.03 3.47
C ALA A 195 -1.18 24.84 3.03
N GLU A 196 -2.15 24.99 3.95
CA GLU A 196 -3.59 24.89 3.63
C GLU A 196 -4.03 25.94 2.62
N ARG A 197 -3.54 27.19 2.73
CA ARG A 197 -3.86 28.25 1.76
C ARG A 197 -3.29 27.94 0.38
N GLU A 198 -2.04 27.52 0.31
CA GLU A 198 -1.35 27.20 -0.95
C GLU A 198 -2.04 26.03 -1.66
N ILE A 199 -2.40 24.97 -0.93
CA ILE A 199 -3.13 23.82 -1.47
C ILE A 199 -4.53 24.23 -1.93
N LYS A 200 -5.23 25.07 -1.15
CA LYS A 200 -6.55 25.59 -1.55
C LYS A 200 -6.47 26.44 -2.80
N GLN A 201 -5.38 27.18 -3.01
CA GLN A 201 -5.15 27.94 -4.24
C GLN A 201 -4.91 27.00 -5.44
N GLY A 202 -4.11 25.94 -5.27
CA GLY A 202 -3.88 24.94 -6.32
C GLY A 202 -5.12 24.11 -6.70
N ARG A 203 -6.16 24.11 -5.85
CA ARG A 203 -7.45 23.46 -6.13
C ARG A 203 -8.43 24.31 -6.93
N ARG A 204 -8.18 25.61 -7.04
CA ARG A 204 -9.01 26.50 -7.85
C ARG A 204 -8.66 26.35 -9.32
#